data_AF-A0A2V8Q693-F1
#
_entry.id   AF-A0A2V8Q693-F1
#
_cell.length_a   1.000
_cell.length_b   1.000
_cell.length_c   1.000
_cell.angle_alpha   90.00
_cell.angle_beta   90.00
_cell.angle_gamma   90.00
#
_symmetry.space_group_name_H-M   'P 1'
#
loop_
_entity.id
_entity.type
_entity.pdbx_description
1 polymer ?
#
loop_
_entity_poly.entity_id
_entity_poly.type
_entity_poly.pdbx_seq_one_letter_code
_entity_poly.pdbx_strand_id
1 'polypeptide(L)'
;MQVWLEGPIREAAVVYVNDKRAGSVWCPPYSVDVSRLLKSGPNKIRIEVANTAMNYMAGHSLPDYRLLNLRYGERFTPQDMDKIQPLPSGILGPVRLIAR
;
A
#
# COMPACT_ATOMS: atom_id res chain seq x y z
N MET A 1 16.83 -21.04 -11.16
CA MET A 1 15.92 -20.77 -10.01
C MET A 1 16.12 -19.32 -9.60
N GLN A 2 15.06 -18.52 -9.59
CA GLN A 2 15.11 -17.12 -9.14
C GLN A 2 14.43 -17.03 -7.77
N VAL A 3 15.01 -16.26 -6.86
CA VAL A 3 14.45 -16.03 -5.52
C VAL A 3 14.29 -14.53 -5.36
N TRP A 4 13.08 -14.10 -5.00
CA TRP A 4 12.72 -12.70 -4.83
C TRP A 4 12.39 -12.45 -3.36
N LEU A 5 12.81 -11.29 -2.83
CA LEU A 5 12.44 -10.86 -1.49
C LEU A 5 11.09 -10.13 -1.56
N GLU A 6 10.07 -10.71 -0.94
CA GLU A 6 8.77 -10.06 -0.74
C GLU A 6 8.88 -8.94 0.30
N GLY A 7 8.21 -7.81 0.03
CA GLY A 7 8.12 -6.70 0.97
C GLY A 7 7.22 -7.02 2.16
N PRO A 8 7.50 -6.52 3.38
CA PRO A 8 6.68 -6.77 4.56
C PRO A 8 5.39 -5.94 4.59
N ILE A 9 5.19 -5.03 3.63
CA ILE A 9 4.00 -4.19 3.47
C ILE A 9 3.55 -4.19 2.00
N ARG A 10 2.24 -4.04 1.76
CA ARG A 10 1.63 -3.91 0.44
C ARG A 10 0.62 -2.75 0.42
N GLU A 11 0.93 -1.58 -0.14
CA GLU A 11 2.16 -1.18 -0.86
C GLU A 11 3.00 -0.13 -0.12
N ALA A 12 2.36 0.77 0.62
CA ALA A 12 3.04 1.83 1.33
C ALA A 12 2.43 2.06 2.71
N ALA A 13 3.24 2.58 3.63
CA ALA A 13 2.79 2.92 4.97
C ALA A 13 3.28 4.30 5.41
N VAL A 14 2.46 4.99 6.20
CA VAL A 14 2.83 6.20 6.94
C VAL A 14 2.84 5.86 8.42
N VAL A 15 3.96 6.16 9.10
CA VAL A 15 4.16 5.85 10.51
C VAL A 15 4.01 7.12 11.34
N TYR A 16 3.28 7.01 12.44
CA TYR A 16 3.08 8.05 13.43
C TYR A 16 3.47 7.53 14.81
N VAL A 17 4.13 8.38 15.58
CA VAL A 17 4.53 8.12 16.97
C VAL A 17 4.02 9.25 17.84
N ASN A 18 3.23 8.92 18.85
CA ASN A 18 2.57 9.89 19.73
C ASN A 18 1.82 10.96 18.92
N ASP A 19 1.06 10.51 17.93
CA ASP A 19 0.27 11.31 16.98
C ASP A 19 1.08 12.28 16.09
N LYS A 20 2.42 12.24 16.14
CA LYS A 20 3.31 12.97 15.23
C LYS A 20 3.76 12.08 14.08
N ARG A 21 3.73 12.60 12.84
CA ARG A 21 4.19 11.88 11.65
C ARG A 21 5.70 11.64 11.73
N ALA A 22 6.12 10.38 11.75
CA ALA A 22 7.53 9.98 11.74
C ALA A 22 8.09 9.91 10.31
N GLY A 23 7.28 9.43 9.37
CA GLY A 23 7.71 9.27 7.98
C GLY A 23 6.80 8.34 7.19
N SER A 24 7.21 8.02 5.97
CA SER A 24 6.53 7.09 5.08
C SER A 24 7.53 6.12 4.45
N VAL A 25 7.06 4.92 4.14
CA VAL A 25 7.85 3.84 3.57
C VAL A 25 7.06 3.19 2.44
N TRP A 26 7.72 2.98 1.30
CA TRP A 26 7.12 2.41 0.08
C TRP A 26 8.14 1.57 -0.72
N CYS A 27 9.40 1.52 -0.28
CA CYS A 27 10.44 0.73 -0.90
C CYS A 27 11.46 0.26 0.17
N PRO A 28 12.32 -0.72 -0.15
CA PRO A 28 13.41 -1.12 0.72
C PRO A 28 14.42 0.03 0.99
N PRO A 29 15.05 0.06 2.18
CA PRO A 29 14.70 -0.73 3.36
C PRO A 29 13.38 -0.26 3.99
N TYR A 30 12.53 -1.19 4.40
CA TYR A 30 11.22 -0.88 4.96
C TYR A 30 11.31 -0.40 6.42
N SER A 31 11.87 0.79 6.64
CA SER A 31 12.18 1.33 7.98
C SER A 31 11.99 2.85 8.05
N VAL A 32 11.56 3.35 9.21
CA VAL A 32 11.41 4.77 9.52
C VAL A 32 12.14 5.07 10.84
N ASP A 33 12.97 6.11 10.88
CA ASP A 33 13.58 6.57 12.14
C ASP A 33 12.53 7.26 13.01
N VAL A 34 12.36 6.75 14.22
CA VAL A 34 11.39 7.25 15.21
C VAL A 34 12.05 7.84 16.45
N SER A 35 13.39 7.87 16.50
CA SER A 35 14.17 8.13 17.72
C SER A 35 13.81 9.46 18.39
N ARG A 36 13.56 10.50 17.58
CA ARG A 36 13.21 11.86 18.05
C ARG A 36 11.77 12.00 18.56
N LEU A 37 10.93 10.99 18.37
CA LEU A 37 9.51 11.04 18.72
C LEU A 37 9.15 10.13 19.90
N LEU A 38 10.07 9.25 20.29
CA LEU A 38 9.90 8.37 21.44
C LEU A 38 10.04 9.14 22.75
N LYS A 39 9.29 8.68 23.76
CA LYS A 39 9.41 9.12 25.16
C LYS A 39 9.63 7.92 26.07
N SER A 40 10.13 8.16 27.29
CA SER A 40 10.17 7.13 28.32
C SER A 40 8.75 6.63 28.64
N GLY A 41 8.63 5.33 28.87
CA GLY A 41 7.34 4.68 29.13
C GLY A 41 6.51 4.41 27.86
N PRO A 42 5.18 4.34 27.99
CA PRO A 42 4.30 3.97 26.88
C PRO A 42 4.33 4.95 25.71
N ASN A 43 4.42 4.43 24.50
CA ASN A 43 4.34 5.19 23.25
C ASN A 43 3.16 4.69 22.41
N LYS A 44 2.43 5.61 21.78
CA LYS A 44 1.36 5.27 20.83
C LYS A 44 1.96 5.19 19.43
N ILE A 45 1.87 4.04 18.79
CA ILE A 45 2.31 3.84 17.41
C ILE A 45 1.07 3.65 16.54
N ARG A 46 0.95 4.45 15.48
CA ARG A 46 -0.10 4.30 14.46
C ARG A 46 0.57 4.14 13.10
N ILE A 47 0.17 3.11 12.36
CA ILE A 47 0.67 2.82 11.02
C ILE A 47 -0.53 2.83 10.10
N GLU A 48 -0.54 3.75 9.15
CA GLU A 48 -1.55 3.84 8.10
C GLU A 48 -1.01 3.18 6.85
N VAL A 49 -1.69 2.14 6.36
CA VAL A 49 -1.23 1.36 5.20
C VAL A 49 -2.19 1.56 4.04
N ALA A 50 -1.64 1.77 2.85
CA ALA A 50 -2.39 1.90 1.61
C ALA A 50 -1.95 0.82 0.62
N ASN A 51 -2.91 0.08 0.09
CA ASN A 51 -2.75 -0.80 -1.07
C ASN A 51 -3.25 -0.10 -2.35
N THR A 52 -3.27 -0.84 -3.46
CA THR A 52 -3.85 -0.36 -4.73
C THR A 52 -5.34 -0.67 -4.81
N ALA A 53 -6.02 -0.10 -5.81
CA ALA A 53 -7.44 -0.36 -6.08
C ALA A 53 -7.72 -1.79 -6.61
N MET A 54 -6.70 -2.62 -6.84
CA MET A 54 -6.84 -3.95 -7.45
C MET A 54 -7.84 -4.83 -6.71
N ASN A 55 -7.79 -4.87 -5.37
CA ASN A 55 -8.69 -5.72 -4.58
C ASN A 55 -10.15 -5.23 -4.64
N TYR A 56 -10.34 -3.91 -4.74
CA TYR A 56 -11.67 -3.34 -4.93
C TYR A 56 -12.21 -3.72 -6.32
N MET A 57 -11.41 -3.53 -7.37
CA MET A 57 -11.81 -3.87 -8.74
C MET A 57 -12.09 -5.36 -8.92
N ALA A 58 -11.29 -6.23 -8.32
CA ALA A 58 -11.49 -7.69 -8.37
C ALA A 58 -12.79 -8.16 -7.70
N GLY A 59 -13.30 -7.38 -6.74
CA GLY A 59 -14.55 -7.70 -6.03
C GLY A 59 -15.81 -7.13 -6.66
N HIS A 60 -15.71 -6.40 -7.77
CA HIS A 60 -16.83 -5.68 -8.39
C HIS A 60 -16.90 -5.92 -9.89
N SER A 61 -18.07 -5.67 -10.48
CA SER A 61 -18.20 -5.59 -11.93
C SER A 61 -17.33 -4.47 -12.48
N LEU A 62 -16.59 -4.77 -13.53
CA LEU A 62 -15.74 -3.80 -14.20
C LEU A 62 -16.59 -2.75 -14.94
N PRO A 63 -16.07 -1.52 -15.08
CA PRO A 63 -16.82 -0.43 -15.71
C PRO A 63 -17.15 -0.70 -17.18
N ASP A 64 -18.37 -0.34 -17.60
CA ASP A 64 -18.79 -0.31 -19.00
C ASP A 64 -18.53 1.07 -19.61
N TYR A 65 -17.71 1.12 -20.66
CA TYR A 65 -17.32 2.35 -21.34
C TYR A 65 -18.17 2.69 -22.56
N ARG A 66 -19.17 1.86 -22.93
CA ARG A 66 -19.94 2.00 -24.17
C ARG A 66 -20.53 3.41 -24.36
N LEU A 67 -21.16 3.98 -23.33
CA LEU A 67 -21.78 5.31 -23.41
C LEU A 67 -20.75 6.45 -23.51
N LEU A 68 -19.61 6.28 -22.84
CA LEU A 68 -18.49 7.23 -22.91
C LEU A 68 -17.87 7.23 -24.32
N ASN A 69 -17.64 6.04 -24.87
CA ASN A 69 -17.10 5.86 -26.22
C ASN A 69 -18.06 6.42 -27.29
N LEU A 70 -19.38 6.20 -27.14
CA LEU A 70 -20.37 6.76 -28.06
C LEU A 70 -20.32 8.29 -28.11
N ARG A 71 -20.08 8.94 -26.96
CA ARG A 71 -20.10 10.41 -26.85
C ARG A 71 -18.79 11.07 -27.28
N TYR A 72 -17.65 10.45 -26.97
CA TYR A 72 -16.34 11.09 -27.09
C TYR A 72 -15.35 10.36 -28.02
N GLY A 73 -15.78 9.25 -28.62
CA GLY A 73 -14.92 8.30 -29.31
C GLY A 73 -14.12 7.42 -28.34
N GLU A 74 -13.61 6.29 -28.83
CA GLU A 74 -12.68 5.46 -28.06
C GLU A 74 -11.28 6.10 -28.08
N ARG A 75 -10.87 6.66 -26.94
CA ARG A 75 -9.57 7.33 -26.78
C ARG A 75 -8.54 6.48 -26.04
N PHE A 76 -9.02 5.48 -25.31
CA PHE A 76 -8.22 4.57 -24.50
C PHE A 76 -8.99 3.28 -24.26
N THR A 77 -8.31 2.15 -24.42
CA THR A 77 -8.83 0.82 -24.08
C THR A 77 -8.01 0.28 -22.91
N PRO A 78 -8.62 0.09 -21.72
CA PRO A 78 -7.94 -0.52 -20.59
C PRO A 78 -7.41 -1.91 -20.95
N GLN A 79 -6.16 -2.19 -20.62
CA GLN A 79 -5.49 -3.45 -20.91
C GLN A 79 -5.62 -4.41 -19.72
N ASP A 80 -5.55 -5.72 -19.99
CA ASP A 80 -5.47 -6.78 -18.98
C ASP A 80 -6.61 -6.79 -17.93
N MET A 81 -7.75 -6.22 -18.27
CA MET A 81 -8.91 -6.12 -17.37
C MET A 81 -9.48 -7.50 -16.99
N ASP A 82 -9.32 -8.48 -17.87
CA ASP A 82 -9.65 -9.90 -17.67
C ASP A 82 -8.72 -10.61 -16.67
N LYS A 83 -7.55 -10.02 -16.37
CA LYS A 83 -6.53 -10.56 -15.47
C LYS A 83 -6.59 -9.97 -14.05
N ILE A 84 -7.55 -9.09 -13.78
CA ILE A 84 -7.71 -8.50 -12.45
C ILE A 84 -8.05 -9.59 -11.45
N GLN A 85 -7.19 -9.72 -10.44
CA GLN A 85 -7.34 -10.66 -9.34
C GLN A 85 -6.97 -9.98 -8.01
N PRO A 86 -7.50 -10.47 -6.87
CA PRO A 86 -7.08 -9.98 -5.57
C PRO A 86 -5.58 -10.18 -5.34
N LEU A 87 -4.94 -9.19 -4.74
CA LEU A 87 -3.53 -9.17 -4.36
C LEU A 87 -3.38 -9.12 -2.83
N PRO A 88 -2.27 -9.63 -2.27
CA PRO A 88 -1.94 -9.41 -0.87
C PRO A 88 -1.93 -7.91 -0.52
N SER A 89 -2.46 -7.54 0.64
CA SER A 89 -2.58 -6.14 1.06
C SER A 89 -2.34 -5.98 2.57
N GLY A 90 -1.78 -4.84 2.99
CA GLY A 90 -1.60 -4.52 4.41
C GLY A 90 -0.19 -4.80 4.92
N ILE A 91 -0.07 -5.08 6.22
CA ILE A 91 1.19 -5.46 6.88
C ILE A 91 1.28 -6.98 6.87
N LEU A 92 2.23 -7.52 6.13
CA LEU A 92 2.43 -8.96 5.93
C LEU A 92 3.53 -9.54 6.82
N GLY A 93 4.41 -8.68 7.34
CA GLY A 93 5.53 -9.08 8.20
C GLY A 93 5.46 -8.50 9.63
N PRO A 94 6.34 -8.97 10.53
CA PRO A 94 6.40 -8.42 11.88
C PRO A 94 6.90 -6.98 11.88
N VAL A 95 6.23 -6.11 12.63
CA VAL A 95 6.71 -4.76 12.93
C VAL A 95 7.69 -4.86 14.09
N ARG A 96 8.92 -4.35 13.90
CA ARG A 96 9.98 -4.39 14.90
C ARG A 96 10.50 -2.99 15.20
N LEU A 97 10.66 -2.68 16.47
CA LEU A 97 11.48 -1.56 16.92
C LEU A 97 12.90 -2.08 17.12
N ILE A 98 13.87 -1.52 16.38
CA ILE A 98 15.26 -1.96 16.41
C ILE A 98 16.10 -0.80 16.95
N ALA A 99 16.76 -1.03 18.08
CA ALA A 99 17.82 -0.14 18.54
C ALA A 99 19.07 -0.45 17.69
N ARG A 100 19.51 0.53 16.89
CA ARG A 100 20.79 0.49 16.18
C ARG A 100 21.77 1.43 16.85
#